data_AF-A0A832DS97-F1
#
_entry.id   AF-A0A832DS97-F1
#
_cell.length_a   1.000
_cell.length_b   1.000
_cell.length_c   1.000
_cell.angle_alpha   90.00
_cell.angle_beta   90.00
_cell.angle_gamma   90.00
#
_symmetry.space_group_name_H-M   'P 1'
#
loop_
_entity.id
_entity.type
_entity.pdbx_description
1 polymer ?
#
loop_
_entity_poly.entity_id
_entity_poly.type
_entity_poly.pdbx_seq_one_letter_code
_entity_poly.pdbx_strand_id
1 'polypeptide(L)'
;MYLYVGKVRVGPLSGYLWLLGSRLYLKLGWRPSDTYFLGNLSDPLSVAVKLRRLIPRPVDVRRAAVTLARALAAALYVARRCRDGPRWKIRTWEAEAMILDAASTLAWVWPAAHRALRRELKKLGEEAPV
;
A
#
# COMPACT_ATOMS: atom_id res chain seq x y z
N MET A 1 -3.58 -7.79 -13.37
CA MET A 1 -4.69 -6.93 -12.91
C MET A 1 -4.17 -5.90 -11.91
N TYR A 2 -4.40 -4.59 -12.14
CA TYR A 2 -3.80 -3.50 -11.34
C TYR A 2 -4.82 -2.88 -10.38
N LEU A 3 -4.53 -2.89 -9.08
CA LEU A 3 -5.31 -2.25 -8.02
C LEU A 3 -4.63 -0.94 -7.59
N TYR A 4 -5.36 0.17 -7.64
CA TYR A 4 -4.89 1.44 -7.13
C TYR A 4 -5.09 1.51 -5.61
N VAL A 5 -4.02 1.80 -4.87
CA VAL A 5 -4.03 1.80 -3.39
C VAL A 5 -4.20 3.22 -2.84
N GLY A 6 -3.82 4.24 -3.59
CA GLY A 6 -3.96 5.63 -3.13
C GLY A 6 -2.73 6.49 -3.39
N LYS A 7 -2.87 7.78 -3.05
CA LYS A 7 -1.76 8.73 -3.01
C LYS A 7 -0.99 8.57 -1.71
N VAL A 8 0.33 8.42 -1.83
CA VAL A 8 1.24 8.22 -0.71
C VAL A 8 2.30 9.32 -0.74
N ARG A 9 2.64 9.83 0.46
CA ARG A 9 3.74 10.78 0.65
C ARG A 9 4.75 10.20 1.64
N VAL A 10 5.98 9.98 1.18
CA VAL A 10 7.10 9.49 1.99
C VAL A 10 8.26 10.48 1.86
N GLY A 11 8.44 11.31 2.89
CA GLY A 11 9.44 12.38 2.86
C GLY A 11 9.19 13.33 1.68
N PRO A 12 10.18 13.58 0.79
CA PRO A 12 10.01 14.44 -0.38
C PRO A 12 9.21 13.76 -1.51
N LEU A 13 9.04 12.44 -1.48
CA LEU A 13 8.31 11.73 -2.52
C LEU A 13 6.81 11.82 -2.28
N SER A 14 6.06 12.25 -3.30
CA SER A 14 4.61 12.10 -3.36
C SER A 14 4.25 11.40 -4.66
N GLY A 15 3.43 10.37 -4.57
CA GLY A 15 3.04 9.59 -5.74
C GLY A 15 1.85 8.71 -5.46
N TYR A 16 1.56 7.84 -6.41
CA TYR A 16 0.44 6.92 -6.41
C TYR A 16 0.94 5.48 -6.28
N LEU A 17 0.32 4.69 -5.41
CA LEU A 17 0.65 3.27 -5.26
C LEU A 17 -0.32 2.36 -6.01
N TRP A 18 0.24 1.31 -6.59
CA TRP A 18 -0.42 0.35 -7.44
C TRP A 18 0.02 -1.05 -7.02
N LEU A 19 -0.92 -1.97 -6.95
CA LEU A 19 -0.67 -3.39 -6.72
C LEU A 19 -1.02 -4.17 -7.97
N LEU A 20 -0.13 -5.06 -8.40
CA LEU A 20 -0.36 -6.02 -9.48
C LEU A 20 -0.08 -7.41 -8.94
N GLY A 21 -1.13 -8.12 -8.50
CA GLY A 21 -0.94 -9.26 -7.61
C GLY A 21 -0.18 -8.82 -6.35
N SER A 22 0.88 -9.51 -5.99
CA SER A 22 1.76 -9.15 -4.87
C SER A 22 2.85 -8.13 -5.23
N ARG A 23 2.89 -7.60 -6.46
CA ARG A 23 3.89 -6.61 -6.90
C ARG A 23 3.45 -5.19 -6.60
N LEU A 24 4.25 -4.45 -5.86
CA LEU A 24 4.01 -3.06 -5.50
C LEU A 24 4.76 -2.11 -6.45
N TYR A 25 4.05 -1.11 -6.97
CA TYR A 25 4.58 -0.05 -7.83
C TYR A 25 4.26 1.32 -7.24
N LEU A 26 5.19 2.27 -7.41
CA LEU A 26 5.06 3.66 -7.05
C LEU A 26 5.17 4.54 -8.29
N LYS A 27 4.15 5.32 -8.58
CA LYS A 27 4.15 6.28 -9.69
C LYS A 27 4.30 7.71 -9.15
N LEU A 28 5.42 8.36 -9.44
CA LEU A 28 5.75 9.69 -8.93
C LEU A 28 5.25 10.83 -9.81
N GLY A 29 4.91 10.56 -11.07
CA GLY A 29 4.48 11.56 -12.04
C GLY A 29 3.60 10.95 -13.14
N TRP A 30 3.21 11.78 -14.11
CA TRP A 30 2.31 11.34 -15.19
C TRP A 30 3.04 10.53 -16.27
N ARG A 31 4.36 10.70 -16.40
CA ARG A 31 5.13 10.03 -17.46
C ARG A 31 5.22 8.53 -17.19
N PRO A 32 5.24 7.68 -18.24
CA PRO A 32 5.45 6.24 -18.07
C PRO A 32 6.73 5.90 -17.29
N SER A 33 7.81 6.67 -17.52
CA SER A 33 9.11 6.56 -16.84
C SER A 33 9.06 6.76 -15.33
N ASP A 34 8.02 7.42 -14.82
CA ASP A 34 7.92 7.77 -13.40
C ASP A 34 7.29 6.65 -12.57
N THR A 35 7.16 5.45 -13.15
CA THR A 35 6.61 4.26 -12.50
C THR A 35 7.75 3.36 -12.03
N TYR A 36 7.90 3.24 -10.71
CA TYR A 36 8.94 2.48 -10.06
C TYR A 36 8.40 1.18 -9.48
N PHE A 37 8.96 0.04 -9.88
CA PHE A 37 8.68 -1.22 -9.23
C PHE A 37 9.39 -1.29 -7.88
N LEU A 38 8.63 -1.25 -6.80
CA LEU A 38 9.16 -1.26 -5.44
C LEU A 38 9.53 -2.68 -4.99
N GLY A 39 8.83 -3.71 -5.43
CA GLY A 39 9.14 -5.08 -5.04
C GLY A 39 7.89 -5.92 -4.87
N ASN A 40 8.08 -7.16 -4.43
CA ASN A 40 6.98 -8.02 -4.04
C ASN A 40 6.66 -7.77 -2.56
N LEU A 41 5.39 -7.67 -2.19
CA LEU A 41 4.99 -7.58 -0.78
C LEU A 41 5.44 -8.81 0.01
N SER A 42 5.43 -10.00 -0.60
CA SER A 42 5.99 -11.23 -0.02
C SER A 42 7.50 -11.15 0.25
N ASP A 43 8.21 -10.18 -0.36
CA ASP A 43 9.60 -9.84 -0.04
C ASP A 43 9.71 -8.36 0.43
N PRO A 44 9.36 -8.10 1.69
CA PRO A 44 9.24 -6.77 2.25
C PRO A 44 10.60 -6.06 2.40
N LEU A 45 11.70 -6.80 2.47
CA LEU A 45 13.06 -6.24 2.51
C LEU A 45 13.43 -5.61 1.16
N SER A 46 13.11 -6.27 0.05
CA SER A 46 13.31 -5.71 -1.29
C SER A 46 12.54 -4.39 -1.48
N VAL A 47 11.30 -4.34 -0.99
CA VAL A 47 10.47 -3.12 -1.02
C VAL A 47 11.12 -1.99 -0.22
N ALA A 48 11.59 -2.28 0.99
CA ALA A 48 12.25 -1.29 1.85
C ALA A 48 13.56 -0.78 1.23
N VAL A 49 14.38 -1.67 0.66
CA VAL A 49 15.66 -1.32 0.02
C VAL A 49 15.44 -0.43 -1.19
N LYS A 50 14.46 -0.74 -2.06
CA LYS A 50 14.17 0.11 -3.22
C LYS A 50 13.58 1.46 -2.83
N LEU A 51 12.68 1.50 -1.85
CA LEU A 51 12.21 2.77 -1.29
C LEU A 51 13.36 3.62 -0.74
N ARG A 52 14.30 3.00 -0.04
CA ARG A 52 15.51 3.67 0.46
C ARG A 52 16.38 4.21 -0.69
N ARG A 53 16.52 3.47 -1.79
CA ARG A 53 17.33 3.89 -2.96
C ARG A 53 16.69 5.05 -3.74
N LEU A 54 15.36 5.14 -3.77
CA LEU A 54 14.63 6.18 -4.50
C LEU A 54 14.62 7.54 -3.80
N ILE A 55 15.04 7.61 -2.54
CA ILE A 55 15.02 8.84 -1.74
C ILE A 55 16.46 9.28 -1.47
N PRO A 56 16.86 10.50 -1.87
CA PRO A 56 18.25 10.96 -1.80
C PRO A 56 18.78 11.25 -0.38
N ARG A 57 18.12 10.78 0.70
CA ARG A 57 18.42 11.10 2.12
C ARG A 57 18.09 9.91 3.03
N PRO A 58 18.59 9.85 4.29
CA PRO A 58 18.20 8.80 5.23
C PRO A 58 16.68 8.81 5.43
N VAL A 59 16.01 7.79 4.88
CA VAL A 59 14.58 7.58 5.03
C VAL A 59 14.36 6.87 6.35
N ASP A 60 13.50 7.45 7.18
CA ASP A 60 12.92 6.68 8.27
C ASP A 60 11.98 5.62 7.69
N VAL A 61 12.52 4.41 7.53
CA VAL A 61 11.80 3.23 7.01
C VAL A 61 10.53 2.97 7.83
N ARG A 62 10.52 3.30 9.13
CA ARG A 62 9.32 3.16 9.97
C ARG A 62 8.22 4.11 9.54
N ARG A 63 8.57 5.37 9.21
CA ARG A 63 7.58 6.33 8.66
C ARG A 63 7.06 5.90 7.30
N ALA A 64 7.92 5.38 6.42
CA ALA A 64 7.48 4.85 5.13
C ALA A 64 6.48 3.69 5.30
N ALA A 65 6.79 2.74 6.19
CA ALA A 65 5.92 1.62 6.50
C ALA A 65 4.59 2.07 7.11
N VAL A 66 4.59 3.10 7.97
CA VAL A 66 3.36 3.70 8.50
C VAL A 66 2.51 4.33 7.39
N THR A 67 3.10 5.10 6.47
CA THR A 67 2.33 5.69 5.37
C THR A 67 1.75 4.61 4.44
N LEU A 68 2.51 3.54 4.18
CA LEU A 68 2.03 2.37 3.44
C LEU A 68 0.83 1.72 4.14
N ALA A 69 0.91 1.52 5.45
CA ALA A 69 -0.18 0.97 6.25
C ALA A 69 -1.46 1.82 6.15
N ARG A 70 -1.34 3.16 6.20
CA ARG A 70 -2.50 4.05 6.03
C ARG A 70 -3.13 3.94 4.65
N ALA A 71 -2.31 3.82 3.60
CA ALA A 71 -2.80 3.67 2.24
C ALA A 71 -3.54 2.34 2.06
N LEU A 72 -3.02 1.24 2.63
CA LEU A 72 -3.69 -0.06 2.62
C LEU A 72 -5.02 -0.02 3.39
N ALA A 73 -5.08 0.65 4.54
CA ALA A 73 -6.34 0.81 5.28
C ALA A 73 -7.40 1.57 4.46
N ALA A 74 -7.01 2.67 3.80
CA ALA A 74 -7.91 3.43 2.94
C ALA A 74 -8.38 2.60 1.74
N ALA A 75 -7.48 1.83 1.11
CA ALA A 75 -7.83 0.93 0.02
C ALA A 75 -8.81 -0.16 0.48
N LEU A 76 -8.61 -0.73 1.68
CA LEU A 76 -9.49 -1.77 2.24
C LEU A 76 -10.90 -1.21 2.49
N TYR A 77 -10.98 -0.02 3.08
CA TYR A 77 -12.25 0.68 3.27
C TYR A 77 -13.00 0.87 1.94
N VAL A 78 -12.29 1.33 0.91
CA VAL A 78 -12.88 1.50 -0.42
C VAL A 78 -13.31 0.16 -1.02
N ALA A 79 -12.51 -0.90 -0.91
CA ALA A 79 -12.85 -2.23 -1.43
C ALA A 79 -14.10 -2.83 -0.75
N ARG A 80 -14.26 -2.62 0.56
CA ARG A 80 -15.42 -3.11 1.32
C ARG A 80 -16.69 -2.30 1.07
N ARG A 81 -16.57 -0.99 0.86
CA ARG A 81 -17.72 -0.07 0.73
C ARG A 81 -18.15 0.17 -0.70
N CYS A 82 -17.21 0.25 -1.62
CA CYS A 82 -17.52 0.37 -3.04
C CYS A 82 -17.79 -1.03 -3.57
N ARG A 83 -19.06 -1.41 -3.72
CA ARG A 83 -19.47 -2.61 -4.47
C ARG A 83 -18.90 -2.61 -5.89
N ASP A 84 -18.85 -3.79 -6.51
CA ASP A 84 -18.49 -3.99 -7.92
C ASP A 84 -19.21 -2.97 -8.82
N GLY A 85 -18.54 -1.86 -9.12
CA GLY A 85 -19.06 -0.84 -10.01
C GLY A 85 -18.74 -1.24 -11.45
N PRO A 86 -19.49 -0.75 -12.45
CA PRO A 86 -19.22 -1.05 -13.87
C PRO A 86 -17.83 -0.56 -14.34
N ARG A 87 -17.17 0.29 -13.55
CA ARG A 87 -15.81 0.80 -13.80
C ARG A 87 -14.71 -0.03 -13.09
N TRP A 88 -15.08 -0.93 -12.19
CA TRP A 88 -14.13 -1.79 -11.50
C TRP A 88 -13.83 -2.99 -12.39
N LYS A 89 -12.59 -3.06 -12.88
CA LYS A 89 -12.10 -4.25 -13.60
C LYS A 89 -11.78 -5.41 -12.66
N ILE A 90 -11.87 -5.19 -11.35
CA ILE A 90 -11.49 -6.12 -10.28
C ILE A 90 -12.73 -6.37 -9.43
N ARG A 91 -13.02 -7.63 -9.10
CA ARG A 91 -14.07 -7.93 -8.13
C ARG A 91 -13.67 -7.45 -6.75
N THR A 92 -14.59 -6.86 -6.00
CA THR A 92 -14.30 -6.28 -4.68
C THR A 92 -13.66 -7.27 -3.72
N TRP A 93 -14.09 -8.54 -3.73
CA TRP A 93 -13.53 -9.59 -2.88
C TRP A 93 -12.09 -9.96 -3.27
N GLU A 94 -11.72 -9.87 -4.56
CA GLU A 94 -10.33 -10.09 -5.01
C GLU A 94 -9.44 -8.94 -4.55
N ALA A 95 -9.93 -7.69 -4.68
CA ALA A 95 -9.22 -6.52 -4.19
C ALA A 95 -9.04 -6.56 -2.67
N GLU A 96 -10.10 -6.89 -1.93
CA GLU A 96 -10.06 -7.04 -0.49
C GLU A 96 -9.04 -8.10 -0.06
N ALA A 97 -9.07 -9.31 -0.65
CA ALA A 97 -8.11 -10.36 -0.34
C ALA A 97 -6.66 -9.91 -0.60
N MET A 98 -6.41 -9.23 -1.72
CA MET A 98 -5.07 -8.70 -2.04
C MET A 98 -4.61 -7.62 -1.05
N ILE A 99 -5.51 -6.75 -0.59
CA ILE A 99 -5.18 -5.70 0.38
C ILE A 99 -4.94 -6.31 1.77
N LEU A 100 -5.72 -7.31 2.15
CA LEU A 100 -5.54 -8.03 3.42
C LEU A 100 -4.21 -8.78 3.44
N ASP A 101 -3.86 -9.49 2.38
CA ASP A 101 -2.55 -10.16 2.23
C ASP A 101 -1.38 -9.16 2.34
N ALA A 102 -1.51 -8.02 1.65
CA ALA A 102 -0.55 -6.93 1.73
C ALA A 102 -0.41 -6.36 3.15
N ALA A 103 -1.54 -6.15 3.83
CA ALA A 103 -1.63 -5.62 5.17
C ALA A 103 -1.02 -6.57 6.20
N SER A 104 -1.35 -7.86 6.14
CA SER A 104 -0.80 -8.90 7.01
C SER A 104 0.71 -9.05 6.82
N THR A 105 1.17 -9.01 5.57
CA THR A 105 2.61 -9.06 5.28
C THR A 105 3.33 -7.84 5.85
N LEU A 106 2.75 -6.64 5.69
CA LEU A 106 3.31 -5.41 6.26
C LEU A 106 3.33 -5.44 7.80
N ALA A 107 2.28 -5.99 8.41
CA ALA A 107 2.15 -6.13 9.85
C ALA A 107 3.19 -7.09 10.46
N TRP A 108 3.46 -8.20 9.77
CA TRP A 108 4.45 -9.19 10.20
C TRP A 108 5.86 -8.60 10.25
N VAL A 109 6.19 -7.71 9.31
CA VAL A 109 7.54 -7.16 9.13
C VAL A 109 7.77 -5.95 10.04
N TRP A 110 6.75 -5.10 10.20
CA TRP A 110 6.89 -3.84 10.92
C TRP A 110 5.78 -3.68 11.98
N PRO A 111 6.09 -3.89 13.27
CA PRO A 111 5.13 -3.69 14.36
C PRO A 111 4.53 -2.28 14.42
N ALA A 112 5.30 -1.26 13.97
CA ALA A 112 4.81 0.11 13.85
C ALA A 112 3.78 0.29 12.73
N ALA A 113 3.94 -0.42 11.61
CA ALA A 113 2.99 -0.42 10.52
C ALA A 113 1.70 -1.14 10.93
N HIS A 114 1.80 -2.25 11.66
CA HIS A 114 0.62 -2.94 12.22
C HIS A 114 -0.21 -2.03 13.13
N ARG A 115 0.44 -1.34 14.07
CA ARG A 115 -0.26 -0.38 14.96
C ARG A 115 -0.91 0.76 14.19
N ALA A 116 -0.26 1.25 13.14
CA ALA A 116 -0.82 2.31 12.30
C ALA A 116 -2.02 1.81 11.49
N LEU A 117 -1.91 0.62 10.89
CA LEU A 117 -2.98 -0.04 10.15
C LEU A 117 -4.22 -0.23 11.05
N ARG A 118 -4.06 -0.85 12.22
CA ARG A 118 -5.15 -1.04 13.19
C ARG A 118 -5.82 0.27 13.60
N ARG A 119 -5.02 1.33 13.83
CA ARG A 119 -5.55 2.65 14.19
C ARG A 119 -6.37 3.28 13.06
N GLU A 120 -5.90 3.21 11.82
CA GLU A 120 -6.66 3.76 10.70
C GLU A 120 -7.91 2.94 10.40
N LEU A 121 -7.85 1.61 10.45
CA LEU A 121 -9.04 0.76 10.27
C LEU A 121 -10.08 1.04 11.35
N LYS A 122 -9.66 1.17 12.62
CA LYS A 122 -10.56 1.57 13.71
C LYS A 122 -11.22 2.93 13.46
N LYS A 123 -10.50 3.93 12.94
CA LYS A 123 -11.09 5.23 12.59
C LYS A 123 -12.09 5.14 11.44
N LEU A 124 -11.85 4.24 10.49
CA LEU A 124 -12.72 4.02 9.34
C LEU A 124 -13.93 3.13 9.68
N GLY A 125 -14.02 2.63 10.93
CA GLY A 125 -15.08 1.72 11.36
C GLY A 125 -14.93 0.30 10.79
N GLU A 126 -13.71 -0.08 10.40
CA GLU A 126 -13.38 -1.35 9.78
C GLU A 126 -12.67 -2.27 10.79
N GLU A 127 -12.97 -3.57 10.73
CA GLU A 127 -12.25 -4.56 11.53
C GLU A 127 -10.81 -4.71 11.04
N ALA A 128 -9.88 -4.80 11.99
CA ALA A 128 -8.48 -5.04 11.70
C ALA A 128 -8.28 -6.49 11.22
N PRO A 129 -7.49 -6.72 10.15
CA PRO A 129 -7.01 -8.06 9.85
C PRO A 129 -6.24 -8.59 11.05
N VAL A 130 -6.50 -9.86 11.38
CA VAL A 130 -5.87 -10.60 12.49
C VAL A 130 -4.38 -10.76 12.22
#